data_AF-A0A8D3E5G2-F1
#
_entry.id   AF-A0A8D3E5G2-F1
#
_cell.length_a   1.000
_cell.length_b   1.000
_cell.length_c   1.000
_cell.angle_alpha   90.00
_cell.angle_beta   90.00
_cell.angle_gamma   90.00
#
_symmetry.space_group_name_H-M   'P 1'
#
loop_
_entity.id
_entity.type
_entity.pdbx_description
1 polymer ?
#
loop_
_entity_poly.entity_id
_entity_poly.type
_entity_poly.pdbx_seq_one_letter_code
_entity_poly.pdbx_strand_id
1 'polypeptide(L)'
;MVTAMDSSHSLASERSSIESTYELTKYLEYQLKEIKDVYLTYLGPPFNEKDFSPPAATRLELWHGLENQARLAQNQKAYSVLLAAVRELARSTLCPSLKTSLLHFCTGLDGLLGSISALMTTLGYTLPPSSANMRTNTLPALSPAWCT
;
A
#
# COMPACT_ATOMS: atom_id res chain seq x y z
N MET A 1 0.03 0.71 44.25
CA MET A 1 1.08 0.89 43.20
C MET A 1 0.81 -0.10 42.07
N VAL A 2 -0.06 0.23 41.12
CA VAL A 2 -0.40 -0.64 39.96
C VAL A 2 -0.41 0.15 38.63
N THR A 3 -0.13 1.45 38.64
CA THR A 3 -0.35 2.32 37.46
C THR A 3 0.91 2.60 36.62
N ALA A 4 2.12 2.47 37.18
CA ALA A 4 3.36 2.82 36.48
C ALA A 4 3.95 1.67 35.62
N MET A 5 3.77 0.41 36.07
CA MET A 5 4.29 -0.77 35.38
C MET A 5 3.51 -1.06 34.08
N ASP A 6 2.19 -0.90 34.13
CA ASP A 6 1.27 -1.15 33.02
C ASP A 6 1.47 -0.13 31.88
N SER A 7 1.66 1.15 32.24
CA SER A 7 1.97 2.23 31.29
C SER A 7 3.29 2.00 30.56
N SER A 8 4.33 1.53 31.26
CA SER A 8 5.65 1.29 30.66
C SER A 8 5.63 0.11 29.68
N HIS A 9 4.84 -0.92 30.00
CA HIS A 9 4.65 -2.08 29.13
C HIS A 9 3.82 -1.74 27.88
N SER A 10 2.78 -0.91 28.01
CA SER A 10 2.01 -0.39 26.87
C SER A 10 2.91 0.38 25.89
N LEU A 11 3.73 1.30 26.40
CA LEU A 11 4.63 2.11 25.57
C LEU A 11 5.70 1.26 24.86
N ALA A 12 6.21 0.21 25.52
CA ALA A 12 7.15 -0.72 24.90
C ALA A 12 6.48 -1.53 23.77
N SER A 13 5.24 -1.98 23.99
CA SER A 13 4.44 -2.68 22.98
C SER A 13 4.12 -1.77 21.78
N GLU A 14 3.74 -0.52 22.03
CA GLU A 14 3.49 0.48 20.99
C GLU A 14 4.74 0.73 20.13
N ARG A 15 5.91 0.93 20.75
CA ARG A 15 7.18 1.12 20.03
C ARG A 15 7.52 -0.07 19.15
N SER A 16 7.36 -1.29 19.66
CA SER A 16 7.60 -2.51 18.88
C SER A 16 6.61 -2.66 17.72
N SER A 17 5.34 -2.29 17.92
CA SER A 17 4.32 -2.30 16.86
C SER A 17 4.61 -1.26 15.77
N ILE A 18 5.06 -0.06 16.15
CA ILE A 18 5.47 0.98 15.21
C ILE A 18 6.66 0.51 14.38
N GLU A 19 7.69 -0.03 15.04
CA GLU A 19 8.91 -0.51 14.38
C GLU A 19 8.62 -1.65 13.40
N SER A 20 7.86 -2.66 13.83
CA SER A 20 7.47 -3.77 12.95
C SER A 20 6.62 -3.32 11.76
N THR A 21 5.69 -2.39 11.97
CA THR A 21 4.89 -1.78 10.88
C THR A 21 5.80 -1.05 9.89
N TYR A 22 6.79 -0.31 10.39
CA TYR A 22 7.74 0.42 9.57
C TYR A 22 8.65 -0.51 8.76
N GLU A 23 9.23 -1.54 9.37
CA GLU A 23 10.05 -2.52 8.65
C GLU A 23 9.25 -3.26 7.58
N LEU A 24 7.97 -3.56 7.84
CA LEU A 24 7.08 -4.12 6.83
C LEU A 24 6.85 -3.15 5.66
N THR A 25 6.69 -1.83 5.92
CA THR A 25 6.57 -0.85 4.82
C THR A 25 7.83 -0.81 3.95
N LYS A 26 9.03 -0.86 4.53
CA LYS A 26 10.29 -0.92 3.77
C LYS A 26 10.40 -2.18 2.93
N TYR A 27 10.06 -3.32 3.53
CA TYR A 27 10.06 -4.60 2.83
C TYR A 27 9.15 -4.56 1.60
N LEU A 28 7.94 -4.01 1.76
CA LEU A 28 6.98 -3.84 0.67
C LEU A 28 7.47 -2.84 -0.39
N GLU A 29 8.14 -1.76 0.00
CA GLU A 29 8.76 -0.85 -0.95
C GLU A 29 9.79 -1.56 -1.84
N TYR A 30 10.65 -2.39 -1.23
CA TYR A 30 11.63 -3.18 -1.97
C TYR A 30 10.94 -4.19 -2.90
N GLN A 31 9.96 -4.95 -2.41
CA GLN A 31 9.20 -5.90 -3.23
C GLN A 31 8.50 -5.21 -4.41
N LEU A 32 7.94 -4.02 -4.19
CA LEU A 32 7.26 -3.26 -5.23
C LEU A 32 8.21 -2.81 -6.33
N LYS A 33 9.45 -2.42 -5.99
CA LYS A 33 10.49 -2.07 -6.99
C LYS A 33 10.78 -3.25 -7.91
N GLU A 34 11.02 -4.42 -7.34
CA GLU A 34 11.26 -5.65 -8.09
C GLU A 34 10.06 -6.01 -8.99
N ILE A 35 8.85 -5.99 -8.43
CA ILE A 35 7.61 -6.30 -9.18
C ILE A 35 7.41 -5.32 -10.34
N LYS A 36 7.63 -4.03 -10.10
CA LYS A 36 7.51 -2.99 -11.12
C LYS A 36 8.47 -3.26 -12.28
N ASP A 37 9.72 -3.60 -12.01
CA ASP A 37 10.71 -3.85 -13.06
C ASP A 37 10.35 -5.08 -13.89
N VAL A 38 9.88 -6.17 -13.26
CA VAL A 38 9.35 -7.35 -13.97
C VAL A 38 8.13 -6.99 -14.81
N TYR A 39 7.20 -6.20 -14.25
CA TYR A 39 5.97 -5.82 -14.94
C TYR A 39 6.23 -4.96 -16.16
N LEU A 40 7.06 -3.92 -16.04
CA LEU A 40 7.42 -3.05 -17.16
C LEU A 40 8.15 -3.83 -18.26
N THR A 41 9.07 -4.72 -17.87
CA THR A 41 9.74 -5.63 -18.82
C THR A 41 8.75 -6.52 -19.55
N TYR A 42 7.76 -7.06 -18.83
CA TYR A 42 6.70 -7.89 -19.41
C TYR A 42 5.80 -7.14 -20.39
N LEU A 43 5.53 -5.84 -20.15
CA LEU A 43 4.77 -5.00 -21.08
C LEU A 43 5.53 -4.69 -22.37
N GLY A 44 6.87 -4.69 -22.35
CA GLY A 44 7.71 -4.34 -23.49
C GLY A 44 7.69 -2.85 -23.85
N PRO A 45 8.27 -2.43 -24.99
CA PRO A 45 8.30 -1.03 -25.39
C PRO A 45 6.90 -0.44 -25.56
N PRO A 46 6.67 0.84 -25.18
CA PRO A 46 7.64 1.80 -24.63
C PRO A 46 7.87 1.66 -23.11
N PHE A 47 7.18 0.75 -22.43
CA PHE A 47 7.13 0.67 -20.97
C PHE A 47 8.44 0.20 -20.32
N ASN A 48 9.27 -0.54 -21.04
CA ASN A 48 10.57 -1.02 -20.57
C ASN A 48 11.75 -0.13 -21.02
N GLU A 49 11.49 1.02 -21.63
CA GLU A 49 12.54 1.96 -22.02
C GLU A 49 13.06 2.73 -20.80
N LYS A 50 14.36 3.03 -20.77
CA LYS A 50 15.01 3.75 -19.65
C LYS A 50 14.47 5.16 -19.43
N ASP A 51 13.90 5.76 -20.48
CA ASP A 51 13.37 7.12 -20.47
C ASP A 51 11.86 7.13 -20.14
N PHE A 52 11.24 5.94 -20.03
CA PHE A 52 9.86 5.80 -19.60
C PHE A 52 9.75 6.04 -18.08
N SER A 53 9.06 7.11 -17.71
CA SER A 53 8.68 7.38 -16.32
C SER A 53 7.16 7.38 -16.21
N PRO A 54 6.55 6.45 -15.47
CA PRO A 54 5.11 6.46 -15.28
C PRO A 54 4.70 7.71 -14.48
N PRO A 55 3.52 8.29 -14.76
CA PRO A 55 3.04 9.44 -14.01
C PRO A 55 2.89 9.08 -12.52
N ALA A 56 3.59 9.81 -11.65
CA ALA A 56 3.46 9.63 -10.21
C ALA A 56 2.11 10.20 -9.73
N ALA A 57 1.31 9.38 -9.05
CA ALA A 57 0.00 9.79 -8.54
C ALA A 57 0.07 10.55 -7.19
N THR A 58 1.26 10.77 -6.64
CA THR A 58 1.43 11.11 -5.22
C THR A 58 1.65 12.61 -4.98
N ARG A 59 0.82 13.21 -4.12
CA ARG A 59 1.03 14.58 -3.59
C ARG A 59 1.75 14.50 -2.25
N LEU A 60 3.04 14.15 -2.28
CA LEU A 60 3.85 13.87 -1.09
C LEU A 60 3.89 15.05 -0.10
N GLU A 61 4.05 16.27 -0.61
CA GLU A 61 4.10 17.50 0.20
C GLU A 61 2.82 17.71 1.04
N LEU A 62 1.66 17.44 0.46
CA LEU A 62 0.39 17.53 1.18
C LEU A 62 0.30 16.50 2.31
N TRP A 63 0.77 15.28 2.05
CA TRP A 63 0.74 14.21 3.06
C TRP A 63 1.67 14.51 4.24
N HIS A 64 2.83 15.13 3.99
CA HIS A 64 3.74 15.55 5.06
C HIS A 64 3.16 16.64 5.96
N GLY A 65 2.29 17.51 5.44
CA GLY A 65 1.63 18.56 6.21
C GLY A 65 0.49 18.09 7.12
N LEU A 66 0.13 16.80 7.08
CA LEU A 66 -0.97 16.24 7.86
C LEU A 66 -0.53 15.82 9.27
N GLU A 67 -1.48 15.87 10.20
CA GLU A 67 -1.33 15.25 11.52
C GLU A 67 -1.18 13.73 11.44
N ASN A 68 -0.57 13.11 12.46
CA ASN A 68 -0.29 11.66 12.46
C ASN A 68 -1.54 10.79 12.28
N GLN A 69 -2.66 11.16 12.91
CA GLN A 69 -3.94 10.45 12.74
C GLN A 69 -4.41 10.51 11.28
N ALA A 70 -4.37 11.69 10.66
CA ALA A 70 -4.76 11.87 9.26
C ALA A 70 -3.81 11.11 8.30
N ARG A 71 -2.50 11.10 8.59
CA ARG A 71 -1.50 10.33 7.85
C ARG A 71 -1.78 8.83 7.92
N LEU A 72 -2.07 8.30 9.10
CA LEU A 72 -2.42 6.88 9.28
C LEU A 72 -3.72 6.51 8.58
N ALA A 73 -4.76 7.34 8.71
CA ALA A 73 -6.03 7.10 8.02
C ALA A 73 -5.87 7.13 6.48
N GLN A 74 -5.09 8.09 5.97
CA GLN A 74 -4.80 8.17 4.54
C GLN A 74 -3.94 7.00 4.05
N ASN A 75 -2.94 6.58 4.84
CA ASN A 75 -2.13 5.40 4.54
C ASN A 75 -3.01 4.15 4.48
N GLN A 76 -3.91 3.98 5.45
CA GLN A 76 -4.80 2.84 5.48
C GLN A 76 -5.71 2.79 4.25
N LYS A 77 -6.27 3.94 3.86
CA LYS A 77 -7.04 4.06 2.62
C LYS A 77 -6.17 3.77 1.40
N ALA A 78 -4.99 4.37 1.29
CA ALA A 78 -4.11 4.21 0.14
C ALA A 78 -3.65 2.77 -0.07
N TYR A 79 -3.21 2.08 0.99
CA TYR A 79 -2.82 0.68 0.92
C TYR A 79 -4.01 -0.24 0.61
N SER A 80 -5.23 0.11 1.03
CA SER A 80 -6.43 -0.68 0.68
C SER A 80 -6.77 -0.58 -0.81
N VAL A 81 -6.62 0.60 -1.41
CA VAL A 81 -6.80 0.82 -2.85
C VAL A 81 -5.69 0.13 -3.63
N LEU A 82 -4.44 0.23 -3.18
CA LEU A 82 -3.31 -0.45 -3.80
C LEU A 82 -3.52 -1.97 -3.79
N LEU A 83 -3.91 -2.55 -2.65
CA LEU A 83 -4.19 -3.97 -2.53
C LEU A 83 -5.28 -4.42 -3.52
N ALA A 84 -6.37 -3.66 -3.65
CA ALA A 84 -7.43 -3.97 -4.61
C ALA A 84 -6.91 -3.96 -6.06
N ALA A 85 -6.11 -2.94 -6.43
CA ALA A 85 -5.53 -2.82 -7.76
C ALA A 85 -4.53 -3.95 -8.07
N VAL A 86 -3.65 -4.29 -7.13
CA VAL A 86 -2.66 -5.39 -7.29
C VAL A 86 -3.37 -6.73 -7.39
N ARG A 87 -4.42 -6.98 -6.60
CA ARG A 87 -5.22 -8.21 -6.71
C ARG A 87 -5.87 -8.34 -8.07
N GLU A 88 -6.41 -7.26 -8.62
CA GLU A 88 -6.98 -7.27 -9.95
C GLU A 88 -5.91 -7.54 -11.02
N LEU A 89 -4.74 -6.90 -10.92
CA LEU A 89 -3.61 -7.17 -11.82
C LEU A 89 -3.14 -8.63 -11.74
N ALA A 90 -3.08 -9.21 -10.54
CA ALA A 90 -2.73 -10.61 -10.34
C ALA A 90 -3.76 -11.58 -10.96
N ARG A 91 -5.03 -11.15 -11.08
CA ARG A 91 -6.09 -11.92 -11.73
C ARG A 91 -6.01 -11.83 -13.25
N SER A 92 -5.67 -10.67 -13.79
CA SER A 92 -5.68 -10.40 -15.24
C SER A 92 -4.37 -10.77 -15.95
N THR A 93 -3.24 -10.80 -15.25
CA THR A 93 -1.94 -11.11 -15.85
C THR A 93 -1.84 -12.58 -16.30
N LEU A 94 -1.26 -12.78 -17.49
CA LEU A 94 -0.95 -14.11 -18.03
C LEU A 94 0.48 -14.56 -17.71
N CYS A 95 1.29 -13.70 -17.08
CA CYS A 95 2.68 -14.00 -16.72
C CYS A 95 2.75 -14.73 -15.36
N PRO A 96 3.14 -16.02 -15.30
CA PRO A 96 3.08 -16.81 -14.06
C PRO A 96 4.03 -16.32 -12.95
N SER A 97 5.24 -15.88 -13.32
CA SER A 97 6.23 -15.35 -12.38
C SER A 97 5.72 -14.05 -11.74
N LEU A 98 5.21 -13.13 -12.57
CA LEU A 98 4.60 -11.89 -12.10
C LEU A 98 3.39 -12.16 -11.21
N LYS A 99 2.51 -13.08 -11.60
CA LYS A 99 1.34 -13.46 -10.79
C LYS A 99 1.74 -13.92 -9.39
N THR A 100 2.77 -14.74 -9.28
CA THR A 100 3.27 -15.24 -7.99
C THR A 100 3.76 -14.10 -7.11
N SER A 101 4.57 -13.19 -7.66
CA SER A 101 5.09 -12.03 -6.93
C SER A 101 3.97 -11.07 -6.50
N LEU A 102 2.97 -10.83 -7.35
CA LEU A 102 1.83 -9.97 -7.03
C LEU A 102 0.98 -10.56 -5.90
N LEU A 103 0.73 -11.87 -5.90
CA LEU A 103 -0.02 -12.54 -4.84
C LEU A 103 0.74 -12.49 -3.51
N HIS A 104 2.06 -12.71 -3.54
CA HIS A 104 2.90 -12.56 -2.35
C HIS A 104 2.86 -11.13 -1.79
N PHE A 105 2.95 -10.13 -2.68
CA PHE A 105 2.84 -8.73 -2.32
C PHE A 105 1.47 -8.38 -1.71
N CYS A 106 0.38 -8.97 -2.22
CA CYS A 106 -0.95 -8.82 -1.62
C CYS A 106 -0.99 -9.29 -0.17
N THR A 107 -0.42 -10.45 0.14
CA THR A 107 -0.34 -10.96 1.53
C THR A 107 0.39 -10.00 2.45
N GLY A 108 1.49 -9.41 1.98
CA GLY A 108 2.22 -8.41 2.75
C GLY A 108 1.44 -7.11 2.95
N LEU A 109 0.70 -6.64 1.93
CA LEU A 109 -0.21 -5.49 2.06
C LEU A 109 -1.37 -5.76 3.04
N ASP A 110 -1.97 -6.95 3.02
CA ASP A 110 -2.98 -7.35 4.02
C ASP A 110 -2.41 -7.29 5.44
N GLY A 111 -1.19 -7.82 5.64
CA GLY A 111 -0.48 -7.74 6.92
C GLY A 111 -0.25 -6.29 7.37
N LEU A 112 0.19 -5.43 6.45
CA LEU A 112 0.42 -4.01 6.74
C LEU A 112 -0.87 -3.28 7.14
N LEU A 113 -1.96 -3.52 6.40
CA LEU A 113 -3.27 -2.96 6.72
C LEU A 113 -3.76 -3.41 8.11
N GLY A 114 -3.48 -4.66 8.47
CA GLY A 114 -3.73 -5.19 9.81
C GLY A 114 -2.93 -4.46 10.88
N SER A 115 -1.61 -4.32 10.69
CA SER A 115 -0.73 -3.63 11.63
C SER A 115 -1.07 -2.16 11.81
N ILE A 116 -1.38 -1.44 10.72
CA ILE A 116 -1.85 -0.04 10.78
C ILE A 116 -3.18 0.04 11.54
N SER A 117 -4.12 -0.87 11.28
CA SER A 117 -5.42 -0.87 11.98
C SER A 117 -5.25 -1.11 13.48
N ALA A 118 -4.38 -2.05 13.86
CA ALA A 118 -4.06 -2.34 15.24
C ALA A 118 -3.42 -1.12 15.92
N LEU A 119 -2.44 -0.50 15.27
CA LEU A 119 -1.77 0.71 15.76
C LEU A 119 -2.76 1.87 15.93
N MET A 120 -3.64 2.11 14.95
CA MET A 120 -4.70 3.12 15.06
C MET A 120 -5.60 2.85 16.27
N THR A 121 -5.98 1.59 16.50
CA THR A 121 -6.82 1.19 17.65
C THR A 121 -6.10 1.46 18.98
N THR A 122 -4.83 1.06 19.09
CA THR A 122 -4.01 1.28 20.30
C THR A 122 -3.82 2.77 20.61
N LEU A 123 -3.65 3.61 19.58
CA LEU A 123 -3.54 5.05 19.73
C LEU A 123 -4.88 5.77 19.95
N GLY A 124 -6.01 5.04 19.96
CA GLY A 124 -7.35 5.61 20.09
C GLY A 124 -7.84 6.36 18.86
N TYR A 125 -7.24 6.13 17.68
CA TYR A 125 -7.64 6.73 16.42
C TYR A 125 -8.80 5.96 15.77
N THR A 126 -9.73 6.70 15.19
CA THR A 126 -10.86 6.11 14.46
C THR A 126 -10.39 5.51 13.14
N LEU A 127 -10.72 4.24 12.90
CA LEU A 127 -10.48 3.60 11.62
C LEU A 127 -11.28 4.29 10.50
N PRO A 128 -10.66 4.54 9.33
CA PRO A 128 -11.39 5.08 8.20
C PRO A 128 -12.46 4.08 7.74
N PRO A 129 -13.61 4.56 7.24
CA PRO A 129 -14.65 3.67 6.73
C PRO A 129 -14.07 2.80 5.62
N SER A 130 -14.34 1.49 5.70
CA SER A 130 -13.92 0.53 4.68
C SER A 130 -14.46 1.00 3.32
N SER A 131 -13.56 1.20 2.36
CA SER A 131 -13.92 1.67 1.00
C SER A 131 -14.59 0.57 0.16
N ALA A 132 -15.20 -0.43 0.80
CA ALA A 132 -15.94 -1.52 0.16
C ALA A 132 -17.21 -1.07 -0.58
N ASN A 133 -17.53 0.24 -0.60
CA ASN A 133 -18.74 0.77 -1.20
C ASN A 133 -18.52 1.93 -2.20
N MET A 134 -17.43 1.88 -2.98
CA MET A 134 -17.33 2.63 -4.24
C MET A 134 -17.23 1.69 -5.43
N ARG A 135 -18.27 0.88 -5.65
CA ARG A 135 -18.75 0.68 -7.02
C ARG A 135 -19.44 1.98 -7.42
N THR A 136 -19.24 2.41 -8.66
CA THR A 136 -19.71 3.68 -9.26
C THR A 136 -18.78 4.87 -9.04
N ASN A 137 -17.56 4.77 -9.57
CA ASN A 137 -17.17 5.73 -10.58
C ASN A 137 -16.33 5.01 -11.62
N THR A 138 -16.79 5.11 -12.85
CA THR A 138 -16.13 4.67 -14.08
C THR A 138 -14.63 4.94 -14.01
N LEU A 139 -13.83 3.87 -13.96
CA LEU A 139 -12.50 3.90 -14.56
C LEU A 139 -12.71 4.41 -15.99
N PRO A 140 -12.05 5.50 -16.45
CA PRO A 140 -12.03 5.76 -17.87
C PRO A 140 -11.42 4.50 -18.49
N ALA A 141 -12.19 3.87 -19.38
CA ALA A 141 -11.68 2.83 -20.24
C ALA A 141 -10.33 3.30 -20.76
N LEU A 142 -9.28 2.50 -20.55
CA LEU A 142 -8.00 2.67 -21.23
C LEU A 142 -8.31 2.64 -22.73
N SER A 143 -8.51 3.82 -23.30
CA SER A 143 -8.67 4.00 -24.73
C SER A 143 -7.35 3.57 -25.39
N PRO A 144 -7.36 2.71 -26.41
CA PRO A 144 -6.17 2.35 -27.16
C PRO A 144 -5.84 3.50 -28.11
N ALA A 145 -5.32 4.60 -27.56
CA ALA A 145 -4.93 5.79 -28.32
C ALA A 145 -3.40 5.92 -28.46
N TRP A 146 -2.67 4.80 -28.48
CA TRP A 146 -1.21 4.77 -28.64
C TRP A 146 -0.76 3.95 -29.86
N CYS A 147 -1.64 3.81 -30.86
CA CYS A 147 -1.26 3.34 -32.20
C CYS A 147 -1.51 4.47 -33.20
N THR A 148 -0.51 5.34 -33.39
CA THR A 148 -0.29 6.06 -34.65
C THR A 148 1.21 6.24 -34.81
#